data_AF-A0A158HUS7-F1
#
_entry.id   AF-A0A158HUS7-F1
#
_cell.length_a   1.000
_cell.length_b   1.000
_cell.length_c   1.000
_cell.angle_alpha   90.00
_cell.angle_beta   90.00
_cell.angle_gamma   90.00
#
_symmetry.space_group_name_H-M   'P 1'
#
loop_
_entity.id
_entity.type
_entity.pdbx_description
1 polymer ?
#
loop_
_entity_poly.entity_id
_entity_poly.type
_entity_poly.pdbx_seq_one_letter_code
_entity_poly.pdbx_strand_id
1 'polypeptide(L)'
;MLTLTELQSTLEIEYELQLEAMDEQALRALLADPVALNARLPAHMSLAEGSRIAETTLEQLLARKSPDGEPVIPDKAEPRWAQWFKPPWIQLLFGTRKGE
;
A
#
# COMPACT_ATOMS: atom_id res chain seq x y z
N MET A 1 -24.00 3.03 -19.12
CA MET A 1 -24.52 2.52 -17.84
C MET A 1 -23.62 1.35 -17.47
N LEU A 2 -22.77 1.49 -16.45
CA LEU A 2 -21.82 0.45 -16.08
C LEU A 2 -22.58 -0.70 -15.42
N THR A 3 -22.27 -1.92 -15.83
CA THR A 3 -22.84 -3.14 -15.22
C THR A 3 -22.21 -3.41 -13.86
N LEU A 4 -22.89 -4.15 -12.99
CA LEU A 4 -22.41 -4.47 -11.64
C LEU A 4 -21.08 -5.25 -11.69
N THR A 5 -20.89 -6.07 -12.72
CA THR A 5 -19.64 -6.78 -13.02
C THR A 5 -18.52 -5.83 -13.42
N GLU A 6 -18.79 -4.81 -14.23
CA GLU A 6 -17.79 -3.80 -14.59
C GLU A 6 -17.36 -2.96 -13.38
N LEU A 7 -18.27 -2.67 -12.45
CA LEU A 7 -17.92 -1.98 -11.20
C LEU A 7 -17.06 -2.85 -10.28
N GLN A 8 -17.36 -4.14 -10.18
CA GLN A 8 -16.53 -5.10 -9.42
C GLN A 8 -15.12 -5.21 -10.02
N SER A 9 -15.02 -5.37 -11.34
CA SER A 9 -13.72 -5.37 -12.03
C SER A 9 -12.97 -4.04 -11.86
N THR A 10 -13.67 -2.90 -11.85
CA THR A 10 -13.02 -1.60 -11.63
C THR A 10 -12.39 -1.50 -10.23
N LEU A 11 -13.09 -2.00 -9.21
CA LEU A 11 -12.61 -1.96 -7.82
C LEU A 11 -11.44 -2.93 -7.57
N GLU A 12 -11.44 -4.08 -8.26
CA GLU A 12 -10.30 -5.01 -8.25
C GLU A 12 -9.06 -4.39 -8.92
N ILE A 13 -9.23 -3.78 -10.10
CA ILE A 13 -8.17 -3.06 -10.80
C ILE A 13 -7.63 -1.91 -9.95
N GLU A 14 -8.50 -1.14 -9.29
CA GLU A 14 -8.08 -0.05 -8.41
C GLU A 14 -7.26 -0.58 -7.22
N TYR A 15 -7.67 -1.70 -6.62
CA TYR A 15 -6.94 -2.34 -5.53
C TYR A 15 -5.55 -2.82 -5.99
N GLU A 16 -5.46 -3.48 -7.14
CA GLU A 16 -4.18 -3.89 -7.74
C GLU A 16 -3.25 -2.70 -8.01
N LEU A 17 -3.79 -1.62 -8.60
CA LEU A 17 -3.02 -0.40 -8.86
C LEU A 17 -2.52 0.25 -7.57
N GLN A 18 -3.32 0.24 -6.49
CA GLN A 18 -2.89 0.72 -5.18
C GLN A 18 -1.75 -0.11 -4.61
N LEU A 19 -1.79 -1.44 -4.77
CA LEU A 19 -0.72 -2.34 -4.34
C LEU A 19 0.55 -2.15 -5.18
N GLU A 20 0.44 -2.02 -6.50
CA GLU A 20 1.59 -1.77 -7.38
C GLU A 20 2.25 -0.40 -7.10
N ALA A 21 1.48 0.59 -6.67
CA ALA A 21 2.00 1.90 -6.27
C ALA A 21 2.69 1.90 -4.90
N MET A 22 2.58 0.81 -4.11
CA MET A 22 3.24 0.68 -2.82
C MET A 22 4.65 0.09 -2.96
N ASP A 23 5.55 0.54 -2.09
CA ASP A 23 6.90 -0.03 -2.00
C ASP A 23 6.88 -1.44 -1.39
N GLU A 24 7.89 -2.25 -1.73
CA GLU A 24 8.10 -3.62 -1.24
C GLU A 24 7.93 -3.74 0.30
N GLN A 25 8.50 -2.80 1.05
CA GLN A 25 8.43 -2.81 2.52
C GLN A 25 7.03 -2.48 3.03
N ALA A 26 6.30 -1.59 2.35
CA ALA A 26 4.93 -1.25 2.69
C ALA A 26 3.98 -2.42 2.40
N LEU A 27 4.21 -3.14 1.28
CA LEU A 27 3.44 -4.35 0.96
C LEU A 27 3.68 -5.47 1.99
N ARG A 28 4.94 -5.69 2.40
CA ARG A 28 5.25 -6.66 3.46
C ARG A 28 4.64 -6.28 4.80
N ALA A 29 4.67 -5.01 5.17
CA ALA A 29 4.03 -4.53 6.39
C ALA A 29 2.50 -4.73 6.33
N LEU A 30 1.89 -4.52 5.17
CA LEU A 30 0.46 -4.74 4.95
C LEU A 30 0.09 -6.23 5.05
N LEU A 31 0.88 -7.12 4.46
CA LEU A 31 0.69 -8.57 4.54
C LEU A 31 0.89 -9.11 5.97
N ALA A 32 1.74 -8.45 6.77
CA ALA A 32 1.97 -8.82 8.16
C ALA A 32 0.84 -8.34 9.11
N ASP A 33 -0.01 -7.40 8.68
CA ASP A 33 -1.12 -6.87 9.47
C ASP A 33 -2.48 -7.12 8.79
N PRO A 34 -3.16 -8.23 9.13
CA PRO A 34 -4.42 -8.61 8.47
C PRO A 34 -5.56 -7.60 8.70
N VAL A 35 -5.48 -6.78 9.75
CA VAL A 35 -6.47 -5.73 10.03
C VAL A 35 -6.31 -4.56 9.06
N ALA A 36 -5.08 -4.08 8.85
CA ALA A 36 -4.76 -3.04 7.89
C ALA A 36 -5.02 -3.50 6.45
N LEU A 37 -4.75 -4.77 6.14
CA LEU A 37 -5.10 -5.37 4.86
C LEU A 37 -6.61 -5.34 4.65
N ASN A 38 -7.39 -5.90 5.59
CA ASN A 38 -8.85 -5.95 5.48
C ASN A 38 -9.50 -4.55 5.35
N ALA A 39 -8.91 -3.52 5.95
CA ALA A 39 -9.39 -2.14 5.85
C ALA A 39 -9.24 -1.53 4.44
N ARG A 40 -8.39 -2.11 3.59
CA ARG A 40 -8.10 -1.64 2.23
C ARG A 40 -8.77 -2.47 1.15
N LEU A 41 -9.36 -3.61 1.49
CA LEU A 41 -10.01 -4.47 0.54
C LEU A 41 -11.32 -3.86 0.03
N PRO A 42 -11.66 -4.09 -1.26
CA PRO A 42 -13.01 -3.87 -1.73
C PRO A 42 -14.01 -4.64 -0.87
N ALA A 43 -15.18 -4.03 -0.58
CA ALA A 43 -16.17 -4.60 0.33
C ALA A 43 -16.73 -5.97 -0.09
N HIS A 44 -16.58 -6.36 -1.36
CA HIS A 44 -17.00 -7.64 -1.91
C HIS A 44 -15.89 -8.70 -1.92
N MET A 45 -14.65 -8.30 -1.61
CA MET A 45 -13.47 -9.15 -1.68
C MET A 45 -13.19 -9.76 -0.31
N SER A 46 -12.84 -11.05 -0.30
CA SER A 46 -12.48 -11.75 0.95
C SER A 46 -11.03 -11.41 1.34
N LEU A 47 -10.73 -11.51 2.65
CA LEU A 47 -9.36 -11.32 3.15
C LEU A 47 -8.37 -12.27 2.47
N ALA A 48 -8.75 -13.53 2.24
CA ALA A 48 -7.89 -14.50 1.58
C ALA A 48 -7.60 -14.12 0.12
N GLU A 49 -8.60 -13.60 -0.59
CA GLU A 49 -8.45 -13.11 -1.97
C GLU A 49 -7.51 -11.89 -2.02
N GLY A 50 -7.75 -10.93 -1.12
CA GLY A 50 -6.96 -9.72 -0.99
C GLY A 50 -5.50 -9.96 -0.62
N SER A 51 -5.24 -10.92 0.29
CA SER A 51 -3.90 -11.39 0.63
C SER A 51 -3.20 -11.98 -0.58
N ARG A 52 -3.88 -12.88 -1.31
CA ARG A 52 -3.29 -13.56 -2.47
C ARG A 52 -2.89 -12.58 -3.57
N ILE A 53 -3.72 -11.56 -3.82
CA ILE A 53 -3.43 -10.49 -4.78
C ILE A 53 -2.21 -9.70 -4.29
N ALA A 54 -2.19 -9.26 -3.02
CA ALA A 54 -1.06 -8.53 -2.45
C ALA A 54 0.26 -9.35 -2.46
N GLU A 55 0.22 -10.65 -2.16
CA GLU A 55 1.37 -11.55 -2.28
C GLU A 55 1.87 -11.63 -3.72
N THR A 56 0.96 -11.82 -4.69
CA THR A 56 1.31 -11.88 -6.11
C THR A 56 1.95 -10.57 -6.59
N THR A 57 1.43 -9.42 -6.14
CA THR A 57 2.02 -8.11 -6.45
C THR A 57 3.42 -7.97 -5.82
N LEU A 58 3.63 -8.44 -4.60
CA LEU A 58 4.97 -8.46 -3.98
C LEU A 58 5.95 -9.29 -4.80
N GLU A 59 5.54 -10.50 -5.22
CA GLU A 59 6.37 -11.37 -6.06
C GLU A 59 6.75 -10.69 -7.38
N GLN A 60 5.80 -10.01 -8.03
CA GLN A 60 6.06 -9.27 -9.26
C GLN A 60 7.00 -8.07 -9.04
N LEU A 61 6.84 -7.32 -7.95
CA LEU A 61 7.77 -6.23 -7.59
C LEU A 61 9.19 -6.75 -7.37
N LEU A 62 9.34 -7.88 -6.66
CA LEU A 62 10.63 -8.52 -6.41
C LEU A 62 11.27 -9.04 -7.70
N ALA A 63 10.46 -9.63 -8.59
CA ALA A 63 10.91 -10.07 -9.91
C ALA A 63 11.37 -8.90 -10.78
N ARG A 64 10.66 -7.76 -10.77
CA ARG A 64 11.06 -6.52 -11.49
C ARG A 64 12.34 -5.90 -10.91
N LYS A 65 12.56 -6.00 -9.59
CA LYS A 65 13.75 -5.49 -8.89
C LYS A 65 14.99 -6.35 -9.09
N SER A 66 14.81 -7.59 -9.55
CA SER A 66 15.91 -8.50 -9.88
C SER A 66 16.05 -8.69 -11.39
N PRO A 67 16.49 -7.67 -12.16
CA PRO A 67 17.25 -7.96 -13.36
C PRO A 67 18.69 -8.21 -12.89
N ASP A 68 19.16 -9.45 -12.97
CA ASP A 68 20.57 -9.79 -13.19
C ASP A 68 21.62 -8.74 -12.72
N GLY A 69 22.02 -8.79 -11.43
CA GLY A 69 23.26 -8.20 -10.89
C GLY A 69 23.49 -6.68 -10.99
N GLU A 70 23.15 -5.91 -9.94
CA GLU A 70 24.07 -4.98 -9.22
C GLU A 70 23.31 -4.23 -8.08
N PRO A 71 23.88 -4.10 -6.86
CA PRO A 71 23.20 -3.43 -5.76
C PRO A 71 23.49 -1.93 -5.80
N VAL A 72 22.54 -1.12 -6.29
CA VAL A 72 22.57 0.33 -6.07
C VAL A 72 21.38 0.72 -5.22
N ILE A 73 21.63 0.77 -3.92
CA ILE A 73 20.81 1.45 -2.92
C ILE A 73 21.03 2.96 -3.10
N PRO A 74 19.96 3.77 -3.21
CA PRO A 74 19.95 5.05 -2.52
C PRO A 74 18.87 5.02 -1.45
N ASP A 75 19.37 4.80 -0.24
CA ASP A 75 18.77 5.12 1.04
C ASP A 75 18.41 6.62 1.04
N LYS A 76 17.22 6.96 1.55
CA LYS A 76 16.67 8.33 1.71
C LYS A 76 15.89 8.92 0.53
N ALA A 77 14.77 8.29 0.19
CA ALA A 77 13.58 9.06 -0.18
C ALA A 77 12.54 8.80 0.91
N GLU A 78 12.23 9.80 1.73
CA GLU A 78 11.08 9.69 2.63
C GLU A 78 9.85 9.36 1.77
N PRO A 79 9.18 8.23 2.04
CA PRO A 79 8.10 7.80 1.19
C PRO A 79 6.97 8.82 1.22
N ARG A 80 6.58 9.32 0.03
CA ARG A 80 5.46 10.28 -0.11
C ARG A 80 4.14 9.74 0.46
N TRP A 81 3.99 8.43 0.65
CA TRP A 81 2.84 7.84 1.32
C TRP A 81 2.77 8.16 2.82
N ALA A 82 3.88 8.50 3.49
CA ALA A 82 3.88 8.98 4.88
C ALA A 82 3.15 10.33 5.04
N GLN A 83 2.91 11.05 3.93
CA GLN A 83 2.14 12.29 3.92
C GLN A 83 0.63 12.05 3.75
N TRP A 84 0.25 10.91 3.17
CA TRP A 84 -1.16 10.48 3.06
C TRP A 84 -1.67 9.80 4.34
N PHE A 85 -0.78 9.14 5.08
CA PHE A 85 -1.08 8.40 6.31
C PHE A 85 -1.03 9.22 7.60
N LYS A 86 -1.22 10.55 7.56
CA LYS A 86 -1.31 11.33 8.79
C LYS A 86 -2.76 11.31 9.30
N PRO A 87 -3.11 10.50 10.31
CA PRO A 87 -4.35 10.72 11.04
C PRO A 87 -4.36 12.17 11.56
N PRO A 88 -5.51 12.86 11.57
CA PRO A 88 -5.61 14.28 11.93
C PRO A 88 -5.16 14.60 13.38
N TRP A 89 -4.84 13.58 14.17
CA TRP A 89 -4.49 13.66 15.59
C TRP A 89 -2.98 13.84 15.83
N ILE A 90 -2.11 13.56 14.84
CA ILE A 90 -0.65 13.75 14.99
C ILE A 90 -0.27 15.23 15.11
N GLN A 91 -1.12 16.15 14.64
CA GLN A 91 -0.88 17.59 14.77
C GLN A 91 -1.05 18.11 16.21
N LEU A 92 -1.66 17.33 17.12
CA LEU A 92 -1.89 17.74 18.51
C LEU A 92 -0.75 17.36 19.48
N LEU A 93 0.21 16.53 19.06
CA LEU A 93 1.26 16.01 19.95
C LEU A 93 2.61 16.72 19.82
N PHE A 94 2.84 17.48 18.75
CA PHE A 94 4.05 18.31 18.60
C PHE A 94 3.74 19.76 19.00
N GLY A 95 3.81 19.99 20.31
CA GLY A 95 3.63 21.29 20.93
C GLY A 95 4.59 22.35 20.39
N THR A 96 4.04 23.51 20.05
CA THR A 96 4.78 24.76 19.92
C THR A 96 5.00 25.36 21.30
N ARG A 97 6.02 24.88 22.02
CA ARG A 97 6.65 25.67 23.10
C ARG A 97 7.68 26.60 22.47
N LYS A 98 7.31 27.87 22.32
CA LYS A 98 8.22 29.03 22.15
C LYS A 98 7.36 30.26 22.49
N GLY A 99 7.50 30.97 23.60
CA GLY A 99 8.74 31.44 24.20
C GLY A 99 9.04 32.83 23.65
N GLU A 100 8.22 33.82 24.03
CA GLU A 100 8.57 35.24 24.19
C GLU A 100 7.57 35.91 25.14
#